data_AF-A0A7S1CUA8-F1
#
_entry.id   AF-A0A7S1CUA8-F1
#
_cell.length_a   1.000
_cell.length_b   1.000
_cell.length_c   1.000
_cell.angle_alpha   90.00
_cell.angle_beta   90.00
_cell.angle_gamma   90.00
#
_symmetry.space_group_name_H-M   'P 1'
#
loop_
_entity.id
_entity.type
_entity.pdbx_description
1 polymer ?
#
loop_
_entity_poly.entity_id
_entity_poly.type
_entity_poly.pdbx_seq_one_letter_code
_entity_poly.pdbx_strand_id
1 'polypeptide(L)'
;SHAEVQFWCLQTLHSIILSRDSYSRLEASAKDAVKKVLLAKGTARGSEQLPGFIRNKIAQVIVSIASIEYPKEWPSFFQDVLGSLNESPSAIDCYCRILVSVHEDIISLEVPRSSEEAKQSMEFKDAMR
;
A
#
# COMPACT_ATOMS: atom_id res chain seq x y z
N SER A 1 -12.48 12.48 16.59
CA SER A 1 -12.91 11.14 17.02
C SER A 1 -13.60 10.48 15.82
N HIS A 2 -13.07 9.46 15.15
CA HIS A 2 -13.03 8.05 15.55
C HIS A 2 -11.83 7.33 14.90
N ALA A 3 -10.62 7.48 15.45
CA ALA A 3 -9.43 6.86 14.87
C ALA A 3 -9.52 5.32 14.87
N GLU A 4 -10.10 4.73 15.91
CA GLU A 4 -10.30 3.28 16.03
C GLU A 4 -11.18 2.71 14.91
N VAL A 5 -12.30 3.37 14.59
CA VAL A 5 -13.17 2.94 13.50
C VAL A 5 -12.43 2.98 12.17
N GLN A 6 -11.66 4.04 11.92
CA GLN A 6 -10.84 4.13 10.71
C GLN A 6 -9.81 3.00 10.63
N PHE A 7 -9.18 2.67 11.75
CA PHE A 7 -8.24 1.57 11.82
C PHE A 7 -8.91 0.24 11.49
N TRP A 8 -10.07 -0.04 12.08
CA TRP A 8 -10.82 -1.27 11.81
C TRP A 8 -11.26 -1.35 10.34
N CYS A 9 -11.73 -0.25 9.74
CA CYS A 9 -12.04 -0.23 8.32
C CYS A 9 -10.81 -0.54 7.45
N LEU A 10 -9.66 0.07 7.75
CA LEU A 10 -8.40 -0.21 7.03
C LEU A 10 -7.92 -1.64 7.27
N GLN A 11 -8.09 -2.17 8.48
CA GLN A 11 -7.75 -3.55 8.83
C GLN A 11 -8.62 -4.54 8.05
N THR A 12 -9.92 -4.33 7.97
CA THR A 12 -10.83 -5.17 7.17
C THR A 12 -10.45 -5.12 5.70
N LEU A 13 -10.18 -3.92 5.16
CA LEU A 13 -9.75 -3.77 3.77
C LEU A 13 -8.44 -4.52 3.51
N HIS A 14 -7.46 -4.39 4.40
CA HIS A 14 -6.19 -5.12 4.33
C HIS A 14 -6.40 -6.64 4.30
N SER A 15 -7.26 -7.17 5.17
CA SER A 15 -7.59 -8.61 5.19
C SER A 15 -8.26 -9.08 3.90
N ILE A 16 -9.12 -8.27 3.29
CA ILE A 16 -9.75 -8.58 2.00
C ILE A 16 -8.72 -8.61 0.87
N ILE A 17 -7.77 -7.67 0.86
CA ILE A 17 -6.71 -7.59 -0.15
C ILE A 17 -5.78 -8.81 -0.05
N LEU A 18 -5.34 -9.14 1.17
CA LEU A 18 -4.50 -10.32 1.40
C LEU A 18 -5.22 -11.64 1.06
N SER A 19 -6.55 -11.67 1.14
CA SER A 19 -7.36 -12.75 0.58
C SER A 19 -7.42 -12.62 -0.95
N ARG A 20 -6.40 -13.13 -1.64
CA ARG A 20 -6.25 -13.03 -3.11
C ARG A 20 -7.52 -13.43 -3.89
N ASP A 21 -8.27 -14.43 -3.43
CA ASP A 21 -9.54 -14.86 -4.04
C ASP A 21 -10.67 -13.83 -3.88
N SER A 22 -10.69 -13.10 -2.78
CA SER A 22 -11.67 -12.03 -2.55
C SER A 22 -11.28 -10.79 -3.35
N TYR A 23 -9.99 -10.45 -3.37
CA TYR A 23 -9.47 -9.33 -4.13
C TYR A 23 -9.62 -9.52 -5.64
N SER A 24 -9.37 -10.73 -6.17
CA SER A 24 -9.50 -11.02 -7.60
C SER A 24 -10.92 -10.85 -8.13
N ARG A 25 -11.93 -11.10 -7.29
CA ARG A 25 -13.37 -10.94 -7.60
C ARG A 25 -13.85 -9.49 -7.61
N LEU A 26 -13.06 -8.54 -7.11
CA LEU A 26 -13.42 -7.12 -7.19
C LEU A 26 -13.33 -6.62 -8.63
N GLU A 27 -14.29 -5.78 -9.02
CA GLU A 27 -14.26 -5.08 -10.30
C GLU A 27 -13.03 -4.17 -10.40
N ALA A 28 -12.50 -3.99 -11.61
CA ALA A 28 -11.35 -3.11 -11.85
C ALA A 28 -11.62 -1.66 -11.39
N SER A 29 -12.84 -1.16 -11.62
CA SER A 29 -13.30 0.15 -11.15
C SER A 29 -13.21 0.30 -9.62
N ALA A 30 -13.57 -0.74 -8.87
CA ALA A 30 -13.50 -0.77 -7.41
C ALA A 30 -12.05 -0.79 -6.92
N LYS A 31 -11.17 -1.59 -7.55
CA LYS A 31 -9.73 -1.63 -7.24
C LYS A 31 -9.10 -0.25 -7.45
N ASP A 32 -9.39 0.40 -8.58
CA ASP A 32 -8.89 1.73 -8.89
C ASP A 32 -9.42 2.80 -7.92
N ALA A 33 -10.69 2.72 -7.54
CA ALA A 33 -11.27 3.61 -6.54
C ALA A 33 -10.57 3.47 -5.19
N VAL A 34 -10.31 2.24 -4.74
CA VAL A 34 -9.59 1.96 -3.48
C VAL A 34 -8.18 2.54 -3.53
N LYS A 35 -7.41 2.30 -4.61
CA LYS A 35 -6.06 2.86 -4.79
C LYS A 35 -6.07 4.39 -4.70
N LYS A 36 -6.96 5.05 -5.44
CA LYS A 36 -7.08 6.53 -5.45
C LYS A 36 -7.44 7.08 -4.07
N VAL A 37 -8.40 6.46 -3.38
CA VAL A 37 -8.84 6.89 -2.04
C VAL A 37 -7.72 6.73 -1.01
N LEU A 38 -6.99 5.61 -1.03
CA LEU A 38 -5.87 5.37 -0.10
C LEU A 38 -4.73 6.35 -0.32
N LEU A 39 -4.33 6.57 -1.58
CA LEU A 39 -3.30 7.54 -1.93
C LEU A 39 -3.70 8.94 -1.47
N ALA A 40 -4.89 9.41 -1.87
CA ALA A 40 -5.40 10.71 -1.45
C ALA A 40 -5.47 10.86 0.07
N LYS A 41 -5.91 9.83 0.80
CA LYS A 41 -5.99 9.88 2.26
C LYS A 41 -4.61 9.97 2.94
N GLY A 42 -3.60 9.33 2.35
CA GLY A 42 -2.23 9.39 2.85
C GLY A 42 -1.54 10.72 2.53
N THR A 43 -1.78 11.28 1.35
CA THR A 43 -1.01 12.42 0.82
C THR A 43 -1.70 13.78 0.98
N ALA A 44 -3.01 13.81 1.23
CA ALA A 44 -3.76 15.05 1.39
C ALA A 44 -3.21 15.95 2.52
N ARG A 45 -3.35 17.27 2.33
CA ARG A 45 -3.08 18.26 3.38
C ARG A 45 -3.95 17.97 4.61
N GLY A 46 -3.35 18.00 5.80
CA GLY A 46 -4.00 17.63 7.04
C GLY A 46 -3.84 16.16 7.43
N SER A 47 -3.30 15.29 6.56
CA SER A 47 -3.01 13.89 6.94
C SER A 47 -1.93 13.79 8.04
N GLU A 48 -1.13 14.83 8.24
CA GLU A 48 -0.22 15.00 9.37
C GLU A 48 -0.93 15.02 10.74
N GLN A 49 -2.23 15.33 10.76
CA GLN A 49 -3.05 15.30 11.97
C GLN A 49 -3.58 13.89 12.28
N LEU A 50 -3.50 12.95 11.33
CA LEU A 50 -3.86 11.56 11.58
C LEU A 50 -2.89 10.95 12.59
N PRO A 51 -3.35 10.08 13.50
CA PRO A 51 -2.45 9.32 14.36
C PRO A 51 -1.45 8.49 13.52
N GLY A 52 -0.21 8.38 14.00
CA GLY A 52 0.85 7.67 13.27
C GLY A 52 0.50 6.24 12.89
N PHE A 53 -0.25 5.53 13.74
CA PHE A 53 -0.70 4.16 13.45
C PHE A 53 -1.69 4.09 12.27
N ILE A 54 -2.51 5.13 12.05
CA ILE A 54 -3.41 5.21 10.89
C ILE A 54 -2.60 5.45 9.62
N ARG A 55 -1.62 6.36 9.65
CA ARG A 55 -0.73 6.61 8.50
C ARG A 55 0.06 5.36 8.12
N ASN A 56 0.61 4.66 9.10
CA ASN A 56 1.25 3.36 8.89
C ASN A 56 0.29 2.35 8.25
N LYS A 57 -0.93 2.28 8.77
CA LYS A 57 -1.90 1.32 8.26
C LYS A 57 -2.31 1.61 6.82
N ILE A 58 -2.44 2.88 6.45
CA ILE A 58 -2.68 3.28 5.05
C ILE A 58 -1.53 2.81 4.16
N ALA A 59 -0.28 3.06 4.55
CA ALA A 59 0.89 2.61 3.80
C ALA A 59 0.92 1.09 3.62
N GLN A 60 0.68 0.32 4.69
CA GLN A 60 0.60 -1.15 4.63
C GLN A 60 -0.49 -1.63 3.66
N VAL A 61 -1.67 -1.00 3.68
CA VAL A 61 -2.76 -1.37 2.76
C VAL A 61 -2.37 -1.09 1.31
N ILE A 62 -1.74 0.06 1.03
CA ILE A 62 -1.24 0.40 -0.31
C ILE A 62 -0.21 -0.64 -0.78
N VAL A 63 0.75 -0.98 0.07
CA VAL A 63 1.79 -1.97 -0.23
C VAL A 63 1.21 -3.37 -0.43
N SER A 64 0.15 -3.74 0.31
CA SER A 64 -0.54 -5.02 0.10
C SER A 64 -1.24 -5.12 -1.26
N ILE A 65 -1.69 -4.00 -1.83
CA ILE A 65 -2.22 -3.97 -3.20
C ILE A 65 -1.07 -4.08 -4.19
N ALA A 66 0.00 -3.31 -3.98
CA ALA A 66 1.19 -3.34 -4.83
C ALA A 66 1.84 -4.74 -4.88
N SER A 67 1.86 -5.48 -3.77
CA SER A 67 2.42 -6.84 -3.75
C SER A 67 1.65 -7.84 -4.62
N ILE A 68 0.41 -7.52 -5.01
CA ILE A 68 -0.44 -8.33 -5.89
C ILE A 68 -0.40 -7.79 -7.32
N GLU A 69 -0.48 -6.46 -7.49
CA GLU A 69 -0.66 -5.83 -8.80
C GLU A 69 0.64 -5.39 -9.48
N TYR A 70 1.68 -5.05 -8.72
CA TYR A 70 2.96 -4.63 -9.29
C TYR A 70 3.85 -5.86 -9.58
N PRO A 71 4.51 -5.94 -10.74
CA PRO A 71 4.58 -4.92 -11.79
C PRO A 71 3.55 -5.05 -12.93
N LYS A 72 2.73 -6.09 -12.95
CA LYS A 72 1.93 -6.48 -14.13
C LYS A 72 0.69 -5.61 -14.35
N GLU A 73 -0.16 -5.52 -13.34
CA GLU A 73 -1.45 -4.84 -13.40
C GLU A 73 -1.33 -3.36 -13.00
N TRP A 74 -0.35 -3.01 -12.16
CA TRP A 74 -0.10 -1.64 -11.73
C TRP A 74 1.38 -1.23 -11.90
N PRO A 75 1.90 -1.20 -13.15
CA PRO A 75 3.31 -0.87 -13.42
C PRO A 75 3.70 0.55 -12.99
N SER A 76 2.73 1.49 -13.01
CA SER A 76 2.95 2.89 -12.63
C SER A 76 2.96 3.13 -11.12
N PHE A 77 2.88 2.10 -10.27
CA PHE A 77 2.76 2.24 -8.82
C PHE A 77 3.68 3.31 -8.21
N PHE A 78 5.00 3.23 -8.43
CA PHE A 78 5.93 4.21 -7.89
C PHE A 78 5.75 5.60 -8.51
N GLN A 79 5.41 5.69 -9.80
CA GLN A 79 5.14 6.96 -10.48
C GLN A 79 3.87 7.63 -9.94
N ASP A 80 2.83 6.87 -9.64
CA ASP A 80 1.58 7.38 -9.09
C ASP A 80 1.77 7.89 -7.66
N VAL A 81 2.55 7.17 -6.83
CA VAL A 81 2.91 7.63 -5.49
C VAL A 81 3.81 8.88 -5.57
N LEU A 82 4.83 8.88 -6.44
CA LEU A 82 5.69 10.05 -6.64
C LEU A 82 4.93 11.26 -7.18
N GLY A 83 3.98 11.05 -8.10
CA GLY A 83 3.13 12.10 -8.65
C GLY A 83 2.27 12.78 -7.58
N SER A 84 1.92 12.06 -6.51
CA SER A 84 1.19 12.60 -5.35
C SER A 84 2.06 13.42 -4.38
N LEU A 85 3.38 13.49 -4.57
CA LEU A 85 4.31 14.21 -3.68
C LEU A 85 4.21 15.74 -3.76
N ASN A 86 3.79 16.30 -4.88
CA ASN A 86 3.89 17.73 -5.15
C ASN A 86 2.89 18.60 -4.35
N GLU A 87 2.12 18.02 -3.43
CA GLU A 87 0.97 18.70 -2.83
C GLU A 87 1.14 19.07 -1.35
N SER A 88 2.04 18.40 -0.61
CA SER A 88 2.11 18.50 0.87
C SER A 88 3.36 17.80 1.49
N PRO A 89 3.93 18.31 2.60
CA PRO A 89 4.88 17.56 3.43
C PRO A 89 4.35 16.17 3.86
N SER A 90 3.04 16.05 4.00
CA SER A 90 2.37 14.81 4.40
C SER A 90 2.42 13.73 3.30
N ALA A 91 2.57 14.14 2.04
CA ALA A 91 2.81 13.23 0.93
C ALA A 91 4.21 12.59 1.01
N ILE A 92 5.22 13.36 1.44
CA ILE A 92 6.57 12.86 1.67
C ILE A 92 6.59 11.84 2.82
N ASP A 93 5.92 12.14 3.95
CA ASP A 93 5.78 11.17 5.06
C ASP A 93 5.09 9.89 4.60
N CYS A 94 4.00 9.99 3.83
CA CYS A 94 3.30 8.84 3.27
C CYS A 94 4.22 7.99 2.37
N TYR A 95 4.96 8.63 1.46
CA TYR A 95 5.90 7.94 0.59
C TYR A 95 7.01 7.22 1.37
N CYS A 96 7.60 7.87 2.37
CA CYS A 96 8.60 7.23 3.23
C CYS A 96 8.01 6.00 3.96
N ARG A 97 6.77 6.09 4.46
CA ARG A 97 6.11 4.93 5.10
C ARG A 97 5.81 3.81 4.12
N ILE A 98 5.46 4.12 2.87
CA ILE A 98 5.30 3.12 1.80
C ILE A 98 6.64 2.42 1.54
N LEU A 99 7.75 3.16 1.43
CA LEU A 99 9.07 2.54 1.23
C LEU A 99 9.47 1.64 2.40
N VAL A 100 9.20 2.05 3.64
CA VAL A 100 9.42 1.22 4.83
C VAL A 100 8.56 -0.03 4.80
N SER A 101 7.27 0.08 4.49
CA SER A 101 6.37 -1.09 4.40
C SER A 101 6.73 -2.01 3.24
N VAL A 102 7.18 -1.51 2.08
CA VAL A 102 7.74 -2.35 1.01
C VAL A 102 8.96 -3.12 1.53
N HIS A 103 9.84 -2.44 2.27
CA HIS A 103 11.02 -3.07 2.84
C HIS A 103 10.64 -4.20 3.82
N GLU A 104 9.75 -3.91 4.77
CA GLU A 104 9.32 -4.83 5.82
C GLU A 104 8.46 -5.98 5.28
N ASP A 105 7.43 -5.67 4.50
CA ASP A 105 6.39 -6.65 4.11
C ASP A 105 6.77 -7.45 2.86
N ILE A 106 7.51 -6.86 1.90
CA ILE A 106 7.81 -7.49 0.60
C ILE A 106 9.27 -7.92 0.50
N ILE A 107 10.21 -7.19 1.11
CA ILE A 107 11.65 -7.37 0.88
C ILE A 107 12.36 -8.10 2.02
N SER A 108 11.92 -7.93 3.27
CA SER A 108 12.59 -8.40 4.48
C SER A 108 12.89 -9.90 4.50
N LEU A 109 14.16 -10.25 4.75
CA LEU A 109 14.62 -11.63 4.83
C LEU A 109 14.40 -12.26 6.22
N GLU A 110 13.85 -11.50 7.17
CA GLU A 110 13.70 -11.93 8.57
C GLU A 110 12.50 -12.86 8.81
N VAL A 111 11.57 -12.93 7.86
CA VAL A 111 10.44 -13.86 7.89
C VAL A 111 10.78 -15.11 7.08
N PRO A 112 10.61 -16.33 7.60
CA PRO A 112 10.77 -17.55 6.81
C PRO A 112 9.78 -17.54 5.65
N ARG A 113 10.29 -17.41 4.42
CA ARG A 113 9.47 -17.34 3.20
C ARG A 113 9.28 -18.71 2.58
N SER A 114 8.08 -18.92 2.05
CA SER A 114 7.86 -19.94 1.04
C SER A 114 8.68 -19.64 -0.23
N SER A 115 8.95 -20.66 -1.04
CA SER A 115 9.61 -20.49 -2.34
C SER A 115 8.88 -19.52 -3.26
N GLU A 116 7.55 -19.48 -3.16
CA GLU A 116 6.67 -18.60 -3.94
C GLU A 116 6.81 -17.13 -3.50
N GLU A 117 6.83 -16.84 -2.20
CA GLU A 117 7.05 -15.49 -1.68
C GLU A 117 8.46 -14.97 -1.99
N ALA A 118 9.47 -15.84 -1.95
CA ALA A 118 10.83 -15.48 -2.34
C ALA A 118 10.91 -15.09 -3.83
N LYS A 119 10.20 -15.82 -4.71
CA LYS A 119 10.09 -15.48 -6.12
C LYS A 119 9.36 -14.15 -6.34
N GLN A 120 8.23 -13.93 -5.67
CA GLN A 120 7.49 -12.67 -5.75
C GLN A 120 8.32 -11.47 -5.26
N SER A 121 9.08 -11.64 -4.17
CA SER A 121 10.01 -10.61 -3.68
C SER A 121 11.10 -10.27 -4.71
N MET A 122 11.63 -11.30 -5.39
CA MET A 122 12.63 -11.12 -6.44
C MET A 122 12.04 -10.39 -7.66
N GLU A 123 10.86 -10.82 -8.14
CA GLU A 123 10.16 -10.17 -9.24
C GLU A 123 9.84 -8.70 -8.93
N PHE A 124 9.38 -8.40 -7.70
CA PHE A 124 9.11 -7.04 -7.26
C PHE A 124 10.38 -6.17 -7.28
N LYS A 125 11.49 -6.70 -6.73
CA LYS A 125 12.79 -5.99 -6.72
C LYS A 125 13.35 -5.77 -8.12
N ASP A 126 13.25 -6.76 -9.00
CA ASP A 126 13.78 -6.64 -10.35
C ASP A 126 12.99 -5.64 -11.18
N ALA A 127 11.67 -5.54 -10.97
CA ALA A 127 10.86 -4.52 -11.64
C ALA A 127 11.11 -3.10 -11.14
N MET A 128 11.63 -2.94 -9.90
CA MET A 128 12.01 -1.63 -9.35
C MET A 128 13.31 -1.08 -9.94
N ARG A 129 14.17 -1.95 -10.51
CA ARG A 129 15.48 -1.57 -11.06
C ARG A 129 15.34 -0.80 -12.36
#